data_AF-A0A6C0KLC4-F1
#
_entry.id   AF-A0A6C0KLC4-F1
#
_cell.length_a   1.000
_cell.length_b   1.000
_cell.length_c   1.000
_cell.angle_alpha   90.00
_cell.angle_beta   90.00
_cell.angle_gamma   90.00
#
_symmetry.space_group_name_H-M   'P 1'
#
loop_
_entity.id
_entity.type
_entity.pdbx_description
1 polymer ?
#
loop_
_entity_poly.entity_id
_entity_poly.type
_entity_poly.pdbx_seq_one_letter_code
_entity_poly.pdbx_strand_id
1 'polypeptide(L)'
;MEQAEIDNLSIKRMIESNHPFFIGRIAGIELKVAYYVSKGDKQAYTQELEGLENNAGIHVHDNDSVLAYTTQLVEAYTNCTVIAEWERSGQVFAYHGMGQELISERTPTIPKIDALALEPYYYKDSWMSALKGKRILIVHPFVDTIQKQIEKRSVLFPGRSWFEECEIQCISPPLTLAGNHQGKDWQEHYASFLSELQKVNDFDIALVAAGGYGMLLSNYIFTTTKKSVIYVGGALQLFFGIIGKRWFDNKRILSMVQEEWVRPSEKPKNSIRVEKGCYW
;
A
#
# COMPACT_ATOMS: atom_id res chain seq x y z
N MET A 1 -16.98 16.39 12.33
CA MET A 1 -15.89 15.43 12.07
C MET A 1 -16.24 14.78 10.74
N GLU A 2 -15.42 15.00 9.70
CA GLU A 2 -15.60 14.32 8.41
C GLU A 2 -15.47 12.79 8.63
N GLN A 3 -16.15 11.96 7.83
CA GLN A 3 -16.13 10.49 7.99
C GLN A 3 -14.69 9.94 8.07
N ALA A 4 -13.80 10.44 7.22
CA ALA A 4 -12.40 10.02 7.21
C ALA A 4 -11.64 10.33 8.51
N GLU A 5 -12.01 11.38 9.24
CA GLU A 5 -11.42 11.70 10.55
C GLU A 5 -11.93 10.74 11.64
N ILE A 6 -13.21 10.35 11.61
CA ILE A 6 -13.78 9.32 12.50
C ILE A 6 -13.09 7.98 12.26
N ASP A 7 -12.88 7.64 10.99
CA ASP A 7 -12.21 6.41 10.58
C ASP A 7 -10.73 6.42 10.99
N ASN A 8 -10.05 7.56 10.87
CA ASN A 8 -8.66 7.71 11.32
C ASN A 8 -8.53 7.45 12.84
N LEU A 9 -9.46 7.99 13.64
CA LEU A 9 -9.52 7.72 15.08
C LEU A 9 -9.87 6.25 15.38
N SER A 10 -10.62 5.57 14.50
CA SER A 10 -10.90 4.14 14.65
C SER A 10 -9.63 3.31 14.44
N ILE A 11 -8.79 3.66 13.47
CA ILE A 11 -7.46 3.04 13.29
C ILE A 11 -6.61 3.23 14.55
N LYS A 12 -6.61 4.44 15.14
CA LYS A 12 -5.88 4.73 16.38
C LYS A 12 -6.28 3.77 17.51
N ARG A 13 -7.58 3.58 17.73
CA ARG A 13 -8.11 2.65 18.75
C ARG A 13 -7.72 1.20 18.47
N MET A 14 -7.70 0.78 17.21
CA MET A 14 -7.25 -0.58 16.84
C MET A 14 -5.79 -0.80 17.23
N ILE A 15 -4.91 0.18 16.98
CA ILE A 15 -3.49 0.14 17.38
C ILE A 15 -3.32 0.10 18.90
N GLU A 16 -4.12 0.87 19.64
CA GLU A 16 -4.10 0.91 21.11
C GLU A 16 -4.63 -0.37 21.77
N SER A 17 -5.56 -1.07 21.10
CA SER A 17 -6.17 -2.30 21.63
C SER A 17 -5.19 -3.47 21.77
N ASN A 18 -4.02 -3.41 21.12
CA ASN A 18 -3.03 -4.49 21.01
C ASN A 18 -3.59 -5.83 20.49
N HIS A 19 -4.77 -5.84 19.89
CA HIS A 19 -5.28 -6.99 19.16
C HIS A 19 -4.77 -6.93 17.71
N PRO A 20 -4.21 -8.03 17.16
CA PRO A 20 -3.78 -8.06 15.77
C PRO A 20 -4.91 -7.74 14.81
N PHE A 21 -4.61 -6.92 13.81
CA PHE A 21 -5.58 -6.56 12.78
C PHE A 21 -4.93 -6.47 11.41
N PHE A 22 -5.75 -6.57 10.36
CA PHE A 22 -5.34 -6.31 8.99
C PHE A 22 -6.24 -5.25 8.36
N ILE A 23 -5.68 -4.08 8.07
CA ILE A 23 -6.34 -3.05 7.27
C ILE A 23 -5.87 -3.16 5.82
N GLY A 24 -6.72 -3.70 4.96
CA GLY A 24 -6.53 -3.71 3.51
C GLY A 24 -6.97 -2.38 2.89
N ARG A 25 -6.47 -2.06 1.69
CA ARG A 25 -6.90 -0.91 0.88
C ARG A 25 -7.33 -1.42 -0.49
N ILE A 26 -8.39 -0.84 -1.05
CA ILE A 26 -8.83 -1.17 -2.42
C ILE A 26 -7.72 -0.86 -3.42
N ALA A 27 -7.30 -1.88 -4.17
CA ALA A 27 -6.35 -1.77 -5.26
C ALA A 27 -7.02 -1.21 -6.54
N GLY A 28 -6.21 -0.81 -7.53
CA GLY A 28 -6.69 -0.13 -8.72
C GLY A 28 -6.86 -1.10 -9.89
N ILE A 29 -5.88 -1.09 -10.78
CA ILE A 29 -5.85 -1.94 -11.99
C ILE A 29 -5.93 -3.43 -11.64
N GLU A 30 -5.39 -3.83 -10.51
CA GLU A 30 -5.33 -5.21 -10.04
C GLU A 30 -6.73 -5.78 -9.81
N LEU A 31 -7.62 -5.02 -9.15
CA LEU A 31 -9.01 -5.43 -8.93
C LEU A 31 -9.88 -5.26 -10.18
N LYS A 32 -9.53 -4.33 -11.08
CA LYS A 32 -10.20 -4.23 -12.39
C LYS A 32 -9.97 -5.50 -13.23
N VAL A 33 -8.74 -6.01 -13.25
CA VAL A 33 -8.42 -7.30 -13.87
C VAL A 33 -9.16 -8.44 -13.18
N ALA A 34 -9.15 -8.48 -11.84
CA ALA A 34 -9.88 -9.50 -11.09
C ALA A 34 -11.40 -9.50 -11.38
N TYR A 35 -11.99 -8.31 -11.55
CA TYR A 35 -13.38 -8.16 -11.96
C TYR A 35 -13.64 -8.83 -13.31
N TYR A 36 -12.87 -8.52 -14.36
CA TYR A 36 -13.07 -9.11 -15.68
C TYR A 36 -12.83 -10.62 -15.69
N VAL A 37 -11.82 -11.10 -14.97
CA VAL A 37 -11.58 -12.54 -14.77
C VAL A 37 -12.81 -13.21 -14.12
N SER A 38 -13.40 -12.59 -13.10
CA SER A 38 -14.60 -13.12 -12.42
C SER A 38 -15.84 -13.18 -13.31
N LYS A 39 -15.90 -12.36 -14.38
CA LYS A 39 -16.96 -12.37 -15.39
C LYS A 39 -16.66 -13.30 -16.57
N GLY A 40 -15.48 -13.90 -16.62
CA GLY A 40 -15.02 -14.68 -17.77
C GLY A 40 -14.71 -13.82 -19.02
N ASP A 41 -14.55 -12.51 -18.86
CA ASP A 41 -14.31 -11.58 -19.98
C ASP A 41 -12.82 -11.53 -20.33
N LYS A 42 -12.39 -12.50 -21.14
CA LYS A 42 -11.00 -12.63 -21.56
C LYS A 42 -10.50 -11.46 -22.38
N GLN A 43 -11.35 -10.90 -23.24
CA GLN A 43 -10.96 -9.77 -24.06
C GLN A 43 -10.67 -8.55 -23.18
N ALA A 44 -11.57 -8.26 -22.23
CA ALA A 44 -11.41 -7.10 -21.36
C ALA A 44 -10.17 -7.20 -20.47
N TYR A 45 -9.94 -8.33 -19.77
CA TYR A 45 -8.74 -8.40 -18.92
C TYR A 45 -7.44 -8.39 -19.72
N THR A 46 -7.43 -8.95 -20.94
CA THR A 46 -6.23 -8.95 -21.80
C THR A 46 -5.82 -7.51 -22.16
N GLN A 47 -6.78 -6.62 -22.37
CA GLN A 47 -6.52 -5.20 -22.66
C GLN A 47 -5.89 -4.44 -21.47
N GLU A 48 -6.06 -4.95 -20.25
CA GLU A 48 -5.56 -4.32 -19.03
C GLU A 48 -4.17 -4.85 -18.62
N LEU A 49 -3.67 -5.93 -19.23
CA LEU A 49 -2.42 -6.58 -18.82
C LEU A 49 -1.19 -5.68 -18.93
N GLU A 50 -1.12 -4.81 -19.93
CA GLU A 50 -0.03 -3.84 -20.03
C GLU A 50 -0.05 -2.85 -18.86
N GLY A 51 -1.24 -2.44 -18.41
CA GLY A 51 -1.42 -1.58 -17.25
C GLY A 51 -1.09 -2.30 -15.94
N LEU A 52 -1.52 -3.55 -15.82
CA LEU A 52 -1.21 -4.43 -14.69
C LEU A 52 0.31 -4.61 -14.54
N GLU A 53 1.01 -4.89 -15.62
CA GLU A 53 2.47 -5.04 -15.62
C GLU A 53 3.17 -3.72 -15.31
N ASN A 54 2.85 -2.64 -16.04
CA ASN A 54 3.61 -1.40 -15.92
C ASN A 54 3.34 -0.67 -14.60
N ASN A 55 2.06 -0.57 -14.20
CA ASN A 55 1.64 0.28 -13.07
C ASN A 55 1.51 -0.48 -11.75
N ALA A 56 1.23 -1.79 -11.77
CA ALA A 56 1.20 -2.62 -10.57
C ALA A 56 2.45 -3.51 -10.43
N GLY A 57 3.23 -3.70 -11.49
CA GLY A 57 4.44 -4.53 -11.46
C GLY A 57 4.16 -6.02 -11.61
N ILE A 58 2.94 -6.39 -12.01
CA ILE A 58 2.53 -7.79 -12.06
C ILE A 58 2.66 -8.29 -13.48
N HIS A 59 3.80 -8.91 -13.78
CA HIS A 59 4.03 -9.60 -15.04
C HIS A 59 3.46 -11.01 -14.98
N VAL A 60 2.71 -11.39 -16.01
CA VAL A 60 2.03 -12.69 -16.12
C VAL A 60 2.42 -13.36 -17.44
N HIS A 61 2.68 -14.66 -17.43
CA HIS A 61 3.05 -15.40 -18.66
C HIS A 61 1.85 -15.94 -19.44
N ASP A 62 0.78 -16.31 -18.73
CA ASP A 62 -0.39 -16.95 -19.32
C ASP A 62 -1.66 -16.67 -18.49
N ASN A 63 -2.79 -17.28 -18.90
CA ASN A 63 -4.07 -17.07 -18.22
C ASN A 63 -4.08 -17.73 -16.82
N ASP A 64 -3.29 -18.77 -16.60
CA ASP A 64 -3.23 -19.45 -15.30
C ASP A 64 -2.50 -18.57 -14.30
N SER A 65 -1.45 -17.85 -14.73
CA SER A 65 -0.79 -16.82 -13.93
C SER A 65 -1.72 -15.66 -13.56
N VAL A 66 -2.53 -15.18 -14.52
CA VAL A 66 -3.56 -14.15 -14.27
C VAL A 66 -4.59 -14.64 -13.25
N LEU A 67 -5.08 -15.87 -13.42
CA LEU A 67 -6.05 -16.47 -12.51
C LEU A 67 -5.47 -16.65 -11.11
N ALA A 68 -4.23 -17.12 -11.00
CA ALA A 68 -3.56 -17.29 -9.72
C ALA A 68 -3.39 -15.94 -8.99
N TYR A 69 -2.98 -14.88 -9.70
CA TYR A 69 -2.82 -13.56 -9.12
C TYR A 69 -4.14 -13.00 -8.61
N THR A 70 -5.17 -12.98 -9.47
CA THR A 70 -6.47 -12.40 -9.14
C THR A 70 -7.20 -13.17 -8.06
N THR A 71 -7.06 -14.50 -8.03
CA THR A 71 -7.61 -15.34 -6.95
C THR A 71 -6.97 -14.98 -5.61
N GLN A 72 -5.63 -14.97 -5.54
CA GLN A 72 -4.92 -14.62 -4.31
C GLN A 72 -5.21 -13.18 -3.85
N LEU A 73 -5.35 -12.24 -4.80
CA LEU A 73 -5.70 -10.86 -4.51
C LEU A 73 -7.09 -10.74 -3.87
N VAL A 74 -8.11 -11.39 -4.45
CA VAL A 74 -9.48 -11.35 -3.92
C VAL A 74 -9.56 -12.06 -2.57
N GLU A 75 -8.90 -13.21 -2.43
CA GLU A 75 -8.84 -13.97 -1.17
C GLU A 75 -8.19 -13.17 -0.04
N ALA A 76 -7.16 -12.37 -0.33
CA ALA A 76 -6.48 -11.52 0.66
C ALA A 76 -7.46 -10.57 1.39
N TYR A 77 -8.49 -10.07 0.70
CA TYR A 77 -9.49 -9.20 1.32
C TYR A 77 -10.36 -9.93 2.37
N THR A 78 -10.52 -11.26 2.27
CA THR A 78 -11.34 -12.02 3.22
C THR A 78 -10.71 -12.14 4.60
N ASN A 79 -9.38 -11.96 4.70
CA ASN A 79 -8.65 -11.94 5.95
C ASN A 79 -8.53 -10.53 6.58
N CYS A 80 -9.07 -9.50 5.92
CA CYS A 80 -9.05 -8.14 6.46
C CYS A 80 -9.93 -8.02 7.70
N THR A 81 -9.45 -7.30 8.70
CA THR A 81 -10.28 -6.81 9.81
C THR A 81 -11.13 -5.62 9.36
N VAL A 82 -10.56 -4.76 8.53
CA VAL A 82 -11.20 -3.56 7.95
C VAL A 82 -10.68 -3.36 6.53
N ILE A 83 -11.51 -2.87 5.62
CA ILE A 83 -11.11 -2.52 4.25
C ILE A 83 -11.29 -1.03 4.02
N ALA A 84 -10.23 -0.36 3.61
CA ALA A 84 -10.22 1.05 3.25
C ALA A 84 -10.61 1.24 1.78
N GLU A 85 -11.73 1.94 1.56
CA GLU A 85 -12.38 2.11 0.26
C GLU A 85 -12.18 3.53 -0.29
N TRP A 86 -12.14 3.64 -1.61
CA TRP A 86 -12.14 4.95 -2.25
C TRP A 86 -13.53 5.58 -2.19
N GLU A 87 -13.56 6.91 -2.11
CA GLU A 87 -14.81 7.68 -2.17
C GLU A 87 -15.58 7.35 -3.46
N ARG A 88 -16.83 6.92 -3.33
CA ARG A 88 -17.66 6.47 -4.46
C ARG A 88 -17.97 7.56 -5.49
N SER A 89 -17.99 8.83 -5.07
CA SER A 89 -18.11 10.00 -5.93
C SER A 89 -16.78 10.46 -6.54
N GLY A 90 -15.65 9.88 -6.12
CA GLY A 90 -14.32 10.32 -6.50
C GLY A 90 -13.86 9.81 -7.86
N GLN A 91 -12.85 10.50 -8.42
CA GLN A 91 -12.27 10.13 -9.71
C GLN A 91 -11.68 8.71 -9.72
N VAL A 92 -11.06 8.27 -8.62
CA VAL A 92 -10.50 6.92 -8.52
C VAL A 92 -11.59 5.85 -8.66
N PHE A 93 -12.74 6.05 -8.01
CA PHE A 93 -13.88 5.14 -8.12
C PHE A 93 -14.47 5.15 -9.54
N ALA A 94 -14.53 6.30 -10.21
CA ALA A 94 -15.01 6.36 -11.59
C ALA A 94 -14.23 5.45 -12.56
N TYR A 95 -12.93 5.25 -12.33
CA TYR A 95 -12.08 4.38 -13.17
C TYR A 95 -11.94 2.95 -12.65
N HIS A 96 -11.95 2.74 -11.33
CA HIS A 96 -11.62 1.45 -10.70
C HIS A 96 -12.74 0.87 -9.82
N GLY A 97 -13.90 1.54 -9.75
CA GLY A 97 -14.99 1.24 -8.82
C GLY A 97 -15.57 -0.18 -8.95
N MET A 98 -15.56 -0.76 -10.15
CA MET A 98 -15.99 -2.16 -10.36
C MET A 98 -15.19 -3.17 -9.53
N GLY A 99 -13.90 -2.89 -9.31
CA GLY A 99 -13.04 -3.70 -8.46
C GLY A 99 -13.41 -3.57 -6.99
N GLN A 100 -13.75 -2.35 -6.55
CA GLN A 100 -14.27 -2.11 -5.20
C GLN A 100 -15.61 -2.81 -4.99
N GLU A 101 -16.52 -2.74 -5.95
CA GLU A 101 -17.83 -3.41 -5.88
C GLU A 101 -17.68 -4.93 -5.77
N LEU A 102 -16.78 -5.54 -6.56
CA LEU A 102 -16.44 -6.96 -6.42
C LEU A 102 -16.02 -7.29 -4.98
N ILE A 103 -15.14 -6.48 -4.38
CA ILE A 103 -14.68 -6.72 -3.01
C ILE A 103 -15.80 -6.50 -2.00
N SER A 104 -16.63 -5.46 -2.15
CA SER A 104 -17.78 -5.22 -1.28
C SER A 104 -18.76 -6.41 -1.32
N GLU A 105 -19.05 -6.96 -2.50
CA GLU A 105 -19.89 -8.16 -2.68
C GLU A 105 -19.30 -9.41 -2.01
N ARG A 106 -17.98 -9.59 -2.10
CA ARG A 106 -17.25 -10.74 -1.51
C ARG A 106 -17.03 -10.62 -0.02
N THR A 107 -17.07 -9.42 0.54
CA THR A 107 -16.77 -9.13 1.95
C THR A 107 -17.87 -8.31 2.64
N PRO A 108 -19.15 -8.76 2.58
CA PRO A 108 -20.29 -7.95 3.03
C PRO A 108 -20.29 -7.68 4.54
N THR A 109 -19.59 -8.50 5.32
CA THR A 109 -19.52 -8.39 6.78
C THR A 109 -18.26 -7.67 7.28
N ILE A 110 -17.27 -7.43 6.42
CA ILE A 110 -16.03 -6.76 6.82
C ILE A 110 -16.29 -5.24 6.85
N PRO A 111 -16.07 -4.55 7.97
CA PRO A 111 -16.23 -3.11 8.06
C PRO A 111 -15.42 -2.35 7.01
N LYS A 112 -15.98 -1.22 6.54
CA LYS A 112 -15.36 -0.34 5.55
C LYS A 112 -15.04 1.01 6.17
N ILE A 113 -13.90 1.57 5.79
CA ILE A 113 -13.47 2.93 6.17
C ILE A 113 -13.06 3.71 4.93
N ASP A 114 -13.01 5.03 5.03
CA ASP A 114 -12.46 5.89 3.98
C ASP A 114 -10.94 5.65 3.80
N ALA A 115 -10.48 5.46 2.57
CA ALA A 115 -9.05 5.32 2.24
C ALA A 115 -8.21 6.52 2.69
N LEU A 116 -8.79 7.72 2.77
CA LEU A 116 -8.12 8.91 3.27
C LEU A 116 -7.75 8.80 4.77
N ALA A 117 -8.47 7.96 5.54
CA ALA A 117 -8.15 7.70 6.93
C ALA A 117 -6.77 7.05 7.12
N LEU A 118 -6.25 6.36 6.09
CA LEU A 118 -4.90 5.80 6.09
C LEU A 118 -3.80 6.86 5.96
N GLU A 119 -4.15 8.11 5.66
CA GLU A 119 -3.24 9.20 5.34
C GLU A 119 -3.16 10.21 6.51
N PRO A 120 -2.35 9.92 7.56
CA PRO A 120 -2.38 10.60 8.85
C PRO A 120 -2.00 12.09 8.75
N TYR A 121 -1.32 12.50 7.69
CA TYR A 121 -0.87 13.88 7.55
C TYR A 121 -2.02 14.89 7.35
N TYR A 122 -3.22 14.42 7.05
CA TYR A 122 -4.40 15.27 6.99
C TYR A 122 -5.02 15.60 8.35
N TYR A 123 -4.65 14.87 9.41
CA TYR A 123 -5.29 14.99 10.71
C TYR A 123 -4.33 15.56 11.76
N LYS A 124 -4.87 16.34 12.69
CA LYS A 124 -4.08 16.89 13.80
C LYS A 124 -3.76 15.81 14.83
N ASP A 125 -4.77 15.05 15.26
CA ASP A 125 -4.61 13.87 16.12
C ASP A 125 -4.82 12.60 15.29
N SER A 126 -3.74 12.16 14.64
CA SER A 126 -3.78 10.98 13.77
C SER A 126 -3.44 9.69 14.52
N TRP A 127 -3.77 8.53 13.95
CA TRP A 127 -3.35 7.21 14.46
C TRP A 127 -1.83 7.03 14.65
N MET A 128 -0.98 7.87 14.05
CA MET A 128 0.48 7.81 14.21
C MET A 128 0.95 7.94 15.66
N SER A 129 0.23 8.65 16.54
CA SER A 129 0.63 8.76 17.95
C SER A 129 0.52 7.42 18.70
N ALA A 130 -0.40 6.55 18.28
CA ALA A 130 -0.58 5.22 18.87
C ALA A 130 0.55 4.25 18.50
N LEU A 131 1.44 4.63 17.55
CA LEU A 131 2.64 3.85 17.24
C LEU A 131 3.76 4.02 18.26
N LYS A 132 3.67 5.01 19.17
CA LYS A 132 4.75 5.32 20.13
C LYS A 132 5.28 4.04 20.81
N GLY A 133 6.60 3.86 20.78
CA GLY A 133 7.28 2.73 21.42
C GLY A 133 7.14 1.37 20.71
N LYS A 134 6.47 1.28 19.56
CA LYS A 134 6.25 0.00 18.85
C LYS A 134 7.42 -0.35 17.93
N ARG A 135 7.58 -1.65 17.70
CA ARG A 135 8.46 -2.20 16.65
C ARG A 135 7.71 -2.23 15.33
N ILE A 136 8.23 -1.53 14.34
CA ILE A 136 7.55 -1.30 13.06
C ILE A 136 8.36 -1.93 11.93
N LEU A 137 7.68 -2.77 11.15
CA LEU A 137 8.18 -3.24 9.86
C LEU A 137 7.67 -2.32 8.74
N ILE A 138 8.58 -1.71 8.00
CA ILE A 138 8.26 -0.94 6.79
C ILE A 138 8.58 -1.80 5.56
N VAL A 139 7.55 -2.13 4.79
CA VAL A 139 7.70 -2.82 3.50
C VAL A 139 7.50 -1.78 2.40
N HIS A 140 8.60 -1.28 1.82
CA HIS A 140 8.56 -0.19 0.83
C HIS A 140 9.74 -0.26 -0.14
N PRO A 141 9.59 0.02 -1.45
CA PRO A 141 10.70 -0.01 -2.40
C PRO A 141 11.79 1.06 -2.19
N PHE A 142 11.61 1.99 -1.24
CA PHE A 142 12.50 3.14 -1.04
C PHE A 142 13.26 3.00 0.28
N VAL A 143 13.75 1.78 0.58
CA VAL A 143 14.38 1.45 1.86
C VAL A 143 15.56 2.36 2.17
N ASP A 144 16.46 2.59 1.22
CA ASP A 144 17.67 3.38 1.45
C ASP A 144 17.33 4.85 1.74
N THR A 145 16.33 5.39 1.03
CA THR A 145 15.85 6.76 1.28
C THR A 145 15.10 6.83 2.63
N ILE A 146 14.25 5.86 2.93
CA ILE A 146 13.46 5.81 4.18
C ILE A 146 14.38 5.71 5.40
N GLN A 147 15.42 4.86 5.36
CA GLN A 147 16.37 4.71 6.45
C GLN A 147 17.06 6.04 6.78
N LYS A 148 17.51 6.79 5.77
CA LYS A 148 18.12 8.12 5.94
C LYS A 148 17.12 9.16 6.47
N GLN A 149 15.85 9.08 6.07
CA GLN A 149 14.82 10.03 6.49
C GLN A 149 14.31 9.75 7.92
N ILE A 150 14.27 8.48 8.35
CA ILE A 150 13.88 8.10 9.72
C ILE A 150 14.81 8.73 10.77
N GLU A 151 16.10 8.90 10.45
CA GLU A 151 17.06 9.60 11.32
C GLU A 151 16.68 11.07 11.55
N LYS A 152 15.96 11.67 10.59
CA LYS A 152 15.49 13.06 10.59
C LYS A 152 14.02 13.21 11.00
N ARG A 153 13.37 12.14 11.48
CA ARG A 153 11.91 12.09 11.73
C ARG A 153 11.35 13.24 12.57
N SER A 154 12.14 13.84 13.47
CA SER A 154 11.73 14.98 14.30
C SER A 154 11.51 16.28 13.53
N VAL A 155 12.12 16.45 12.35
CA VAL A 155 12.01 17.67 11.53
C VAL A 155 11.17 17.49 10.26
N LEU A 156 10.84 16.25 9.87
CA LEU A 156 10.02 15.99 8.68
C LEU A 156 8.59 16.52 8.83
N PHE A 157 8.05 16.49 10.05
CA PHE A 157 6.72 16.97 10.40
C PHE A 157 6.75 17.77 11.70
N PRO A 158 7.10 19.06 11.63
CA PRO A 158 7.20 19.91 12.83
C PRO A 158 5.91 19.91 13.65
N GLY A 159 6.06 19.74 14.98
CA GLY A 159 4.93 19.69 15.91
C GLY A 159 4.16 18.36 15.91
N ARG A 160 4.65 17.33 15.22
CA ARG A 160 4.10 15.97 15.26
C ARG A 160 5.11 14.98 15.84
N SER A 161 4.67 14.20 16.83
CA SER A 161 5.47 13.12 17.43
C SER A 161 5.28 11.80 16.67
N TRP A 162 5.65 11.78 15.39
CA TRP A 162 5.56 10.56 14.59
C TRP A 162 6.77 9.66 14.83
N PHE A 163 6.52 8.36 14.95
CA PHE A 163 7.56 7.35 15.20
C PHE A 163 8.40 7.62 16.47
N GLU A 164 7.80 8.27 17.46
CA GLU A 164 8.43 8.50 18.75
C GLU A 164 8.76 7.16 19.44
N GLU A 165 10.00 7.00 19.88
CA GLU A 165 10.48 5.78 20.55
C GLU A 165 10.28 4.46 19.76
N CYS A 166 10.00 4.54 18.45
CA CYS A 166 9.78 3.36 17.62
C CYS A 166 11.10 2.70 17.21
N GLU A 167 11.12 1.37 17.22
CA GLU A 167 12.16 0.59 16.55
C GLU A 167 11.70 0.30 15.12
N ILE A 168 12.45 0.74 14.11
CA ILE A 168 12.04 0.60 12.71
C ILE A 168 13.01 -0.29 11.96
N GLN A 169 12.47 -1.31 11.31
CA GLN A 169 13.17 -2.11 10.31
C GLN A 169 12.50 -1.95 8.95
N CYS A 170 13.29 -1.93 7.89
CA CYS A 170 12.82 -1.72 6.53
C CYS A 170 13.21 -2.91 5.67
N ILE A 171 12.32 -3.34 4.78
CA ILE A 171 12.59 -4.38 3.80
C ILE A 171 12.02 -3.97 2.44
N SER A 172 12.79 -4.21 1.38
CA SER A 172 12.44 -3.79 0.02
C SER A 172 11.66 -4.89 -0.71
N PRO A 173 10.37 -4.71 -1.00
CA PRO A 173 9.61 -5.65 -1.81
C PRO A 173 10.09 -5.65 -3.27
N PRO A 174 9.67 -6.62 -4.10
CA PRO A 174 10.00 -6.63 -5.51
C PRO A 174 9.57 -5.32 -6.20
N LEU A 175 10.52 -4.63 -6.83
CA LEU A 175 10.28 -3.44 -7.64
C LEU A 175 10.26 -3.84 -9.12
N THR A 176 9.18 -4.47 -9.56
CA THR A 176 9.00 -5.04 -10.91
C THR A 176 8.25 -4.11 -11.88
N LEU A 177 7.71 -3.01 -11.36
CA LEU A 177 7.10 -1.89 -12.08
C LEU A 177 8.00 -1.39 -13.23
N ALA A 178 7.39 -0.70 -14.20
CA ALA A 178 8.11 -0.10 -15.33
C ALA A 178 8.88 -1.10 -16.23
N GLY A 179 8.48 -2.38 -16.24
CA GLY A 179 9.17 -3.43 -16.99
C GLY A 179 10.41 -4.01 -16.28
N ASN A 180 10.56 -3.81 -14.97
CA ASN A 180 11.72 -4.30 -14.20
C ASN A 180 11.54 -5.74 -13.67
N HIS A 181 10.63 -6.51 -14.25
CA HIS A 181 10.32 -7.90 -13.87
C HIS A 181 11.34 -8.93 -14.39
N GLN A 182 12.29 -8.54 -15.23
CA GLN A 182 13.36 -9.42 -15.75
C GLN A 182 12.85 -10.64 -16.55
N GLY A 183 11.68 -10.53 -17.17
CA GLY A 183 11.03 -11.64 -17.90
C GLY A 183 10.43 -12.73 -16.99
N LYS A 184 10.53 -12.59 -15.67
CA LYS A 184 10.00 -13.55 -14.70
C LYS A 184 8.55 -13.28 -14.38
N ASP A 185 7.82 -14.35 -14.10
CA ASP A 185 6.44 -14.26 -13.65
C ASP A 185 6.36 -13.64 -12.25
N TRP A 186 5.25 -12.98 -11.93
CA TRP A 186 5.04 -12.35 -10.62
C TRP A 186 5.20 -13.35 -9.47
N GLN A 187 4.86 -14.63 -9.67
CA GLN A 187 4.97 -15.69 -8.66
C GLN A 187 6.42 -15.91 -8.22
N GLU A 188 7.38 -15.80 -9.15
CA GLU A 188 8.79 -15.99 -8.83
C GLU A 188 9.31 -14.89 -7.90
N HIS A 189 8.99 -13.63 -8.23
CA HIS A 189 9.35 -12.47 -7.40
C HIS A 189 8.67 -12.52 -6.04
N TYR A 190 7.40 -12.91 -6.02
CA TYR A 190 6.62 -13.06 -4.79
C TYR A 190 7.24 -14.13 -3.89
N ALA A 191 7.45 -15.35 -4.39
CA ALA A 191 8.03 -16.46 -3.64
C ALA A 191 9.43 -16.13 -3.10
N SER A 192 10.30 -15.53 -3.93
CA SER A 192 11.62 -15.09 -3.49
C SER A 192 11.54 -14.09 -2.34
N PHE A 193 10.59 -13.15 -2.38
CA PHE A 193 10.45 -12.15 -1.34
C PHE A 193 9.83 -12.71 -0.05
N LEU A 194 8.94 -13.69 -0.15
CA LEU A 194 8.42 -14.39 1.04
C LEU A 194 9.56 -15.03 1.85
N SER A 195 10.57 -15.61 1.20
CA SER A 195 11.75 -16.15 1.88
C SER A 195 12.59 -15.07 2.59
N GLU A 196 12.65 -13.85 2.07
CA GLU A 196 13.31 -12.73 2.76
C GLU A 196 12.48 -12.20 3.93
N LEU A 197 11.15 -12.13 3.78
CA LEU A 197 10.24 -11.74 4.86
C LEU A 197 10.33 -12.67 6.08
N GLN A 198 10.58 -13.97 5.88
CA GLN A 198 10.76 -14.93 6.97
C GLN A 198 11.98 -14.66 7.85
N LYS A 199 12.96 -13.89 7.36
CA LYS A 199 14.19 -13.55 8.08
C LYS A 199 14.06 -12.25 8.89
N VAL A 200 12.94 -11.53 8.74
CA VAL A 200 12.68 -10.27 9.43
C VAL A 200 12.54 -10.51 10.93
N ASN A 201 13.12 -9.62 11.73
CA ASN A 201 13.01 -9.70 13.19
C ASN A 201 11.58 -9.45 13.65
N ASP A 202 11.22 -9.88 14.87
CA ASP A 202 9.87 -9.67 15.39
C ASP A 202 9.47 -8.18 15.41
N PHE A 203 8.21 -7.92 15.10
CA PHE A 203 7.62 -6.58 15.03
C PHE A 203 6.20 -6.61 15.61
N ASP A 204 5.64 -5.43 15.89
CA ASP A 204 4.28 -5.30 16.41
C ASP A 204 3.29 -4.94 15.30
N ILE A 205 3.73 -4.10 14.35
CA ILE A 205 2.92 -3.64 13.23
C ILE A 205 3.74 -3.47 11.94
N ALA A 206 3.18 -3.87 10.80
CA ALA A 206 3.75 -3.63 9.49
C ALA A 206 2.98 -2.52 8.73
N LEU A 207 3.72 -1.57 8.16
CA LEU A 207 3.20 -0.57 7.21
C LEU A 207 3.70 -0.94 5.81
N VAL A 208 2.76 -1.17 4.89
CA VAL A 208 3.07 -1.79 3.59
C VAL A 208 2.73 -0.86 2.43
N ALA A 209 3.67 -0.73 1.50
CA ALA A 209 3.49 -0.17 0.17
C ALA A 209 4.37 -0.93 -0.84
N ALA A 210 3.76 -1.84 -1.60
CA ALA A 210 4.49 -2.75 -2.48
C ALA A 210 3.81 -2.94 -3.86
N GLY A 211 3.18 -1.88 -4.38
CA GLY A 211 2.45 -1.94 -5.66
C GLY A 211 1.44 -3.09 -5.69
N GLY A 212 1.39 -3.83 -6.79
CA GLY A 212 0.49 -4.97 -6.97
C GLY A 212 0.76 -6.14 -6.02
N TYR A 213 1.90 -6.17 -5.33
CA TYR A 213 2.17 -7.15 -4.27
C TYR A 213 1.63 -6.72 -2.91
N GLY A 214 1.23 -5.46 -2.73
CA GLY A 214 0.87 -4.86 -1.45
C GLY A 214 -0.16 -5.68 -0.67
N MET A 215 -1.32 -5.97 -1.28
CA MET A 215 -2.37 -6.76 -0.64
C MET A 215 -1.95 -8.21 -0.35
N LEU A 216 -1.27 -8.87 -1.29
CA LEU A 216 -0.81 -10.24 -1.13
C LEU A 216 0.19 -10.36 0.03
N LEU A 217 1.17 -9.46 0.08
CA LEU A 217 2.18 -9.41 1.14
C LEU A 217 1.57 -9.06 2.48
N SER A 218 0.63 -8.10 2.53
CA SER A 218 -0.06 -7.78 3.78
C SER A 218 -0.85 -8.97 4.32
N ASN A 219 -1.55 -9.71 3.44
CA ASN A 219 -2.24 -10.94 3.81
C ASN A 219 -1.28 -12.02 4.29
N TYR A 220 -0.17 -12.25 3.59
CA TYR A 220 0.85 -13.21 4.01
C TYR A 220 1.39 -12.88 5.40
N ILE A 221 1.79 -11.62 5.62
CA ILE A 221 2.33 -11.16 6.90
C ILE A 221 1.30 -11.41 8.01
N PHE A 222 0.05 -10.97 7.83
CA PHE A 222 -0.99 -11.12 8.84
C PHE A 222 -1.30 -12.59 9.15
N THR A 223 -1.49 -13.41 8.11
CA THR A 223 -1.90 -14.81 8.29
C THR A 223 -0.82 -15.67 8.94
N THR A 224 0.46 -15.40 8.67
CA THR A 224 1.60 -16.18 9.18
C THR A 224 2.12 -15.70 10.53
N THR A 225 2.14 -14.40 10.78
CA THR A 225 2.74 -13.83 12.00
C THR A 225 1.70 -13.46 13.07
N LYS A 226 0.44 -13.31 12.68
CA LYS A 226 -0.64 -12.74 13.53
C LYS A 226 -0.25 -11.38 14.13
N LYS A 227 0.53 -10.56 13.41
CA LYS A 227 0.86 -9.17 13.78
C LYS A 227 -0.02 -8.19 13.01
N SER A 228 -0.13 -6.97 13.51
CA SER A 228 -0.95 -5.95 12.84
C SER A 228 -0.35 -5.53 11.51
N VAL A 229 -1.19 -5.27 10.50
CA VAL A 229 -0.76 -4.86 9.16
C VAL A 229 -1.67 -3.76 8.64
N ILE A 230 -1.07 -2.70 8.08
CA ILE A 230 -1.78 -1.64 7.36
C ILE A 230 -1.20 -1.55 5.95
N TYR A 231 -2.00 -1.90 4.94
CA TYR A 231 -1.66 -1.60 3.55
C TYR A 231 -1.99 -0.15 3.24
N VAL A 232 -0.99 0.72 3.33
CA VAL A 232 -1.14 2.17 3.07
C VAL A 232 -1.05 2.46 1.58
N GLY A 233 -0.21 1.74 0.83
CA GLY A 233 0.04 2.02 -0.58
C GLY A 233 0.91 3.27 -0.80
N GLY A 234 0.84 3.86 -1.99
CA GLY A 234 1.79 4.90 -2.44
C GLY A 234 1.86 6.19 -1.62
N ALA A 235 0.93 6.42 -0.71
CA ALA A 235 0.95 7.53 0.25
C ALA A 235 2.00 7.33 1.37
N LEU A 236 2.43 6.09 1.63
CA LEU A 236 3.36 5.76 2.70
C LEU A 236 4.70 6.50 2.57
N GLN A 237 5.17 6.77 1.35
CA GLN A 237 6.40 7.54 1.11
C GLN A 237 6.39 8.91 1.82
N LEU A 238 5.22 9.56 1.89
CA LEU A 238 5.09 10.89 2.49
C LEU A 238 5.36 10.85 3.99
N PHE A 239 5.19 9.71 4.66
CA PHE A 239 5.42 9.56 6.09
C PHE A 239 6.88 9.78 6.47
N PHE A 240 7.76 9.65 5.48
CA PHE A 240 9.20 9.80 5.59
C PHE A 240 9.70 11.03 4.85
N GLY A 241 8.85 12.01 4.54
CA GLY A 241 9.26 13.22 3.82
C GLY A 241 9.72 12.95 2.39
N ILE A 242 9.31 11.82 1.79
CA ILE A 242 9.66 11.48 0.41
C ILE A 242 8.52 11.91 -0.49
N ILE A 243 8.78 12.81 -1.43
CA ILE A 243 7.74 13.33 -2.33
C ILE A 243 7.97 12.86 -3.76
N GLY A 244 6.96 12.22 -4.36
CA GLY A 244 6.89 11.90 -5.79
C GLY A 244 6.11 12.93 -6.60
N LYS A 245 6.20 12.88 -7.94
CA LYS A 245 5.52 13.81 -8.86
C LYS A 245 4.00 13.85 -8.69
N ARG A 246 3.38 12.76 -8.23
CA ARG A 246 1.92 12.65 -7.99
C ARG A 246 1.38 13.81 -7.14
N TRP A 247 2.18 14.30 -6.21
CA TRP A 247 1.73 15.23 -5.17
C TRP A 247 1.89 16.70 -5.56
N PHE A 248 2.47 17.00 -6.72
CA PHE A 248 2.81 18.37 -7.13
C PHE A 248 1.59 19.23 -7.46
N ASP A 249 0.44 18.62 -7.76
CA ASP A 249 -0.80 19.38 -7.97
C ASP A 249 -1.68 19.42 -6.70
N ASN A 250 -1.26 18.76 -5.61
CA ASN A 250 -1.99 18.73 -4.36
C ASN A 250 -1.51 19.85 -3.42
N LYS A 251 -2.22 20.98 -3.44
CA LYS A 251 -1.90 22.17 -2.63
C LYS A 251 -1.76 21.87 -1.13
N ARG A 252 -2.58 20.96 -0.58
CA ARG A 252 -2.55 20.60 0.85
C ARG A 252 -1.30 19.80 1.20
N ILE A 253 -0.86 18.90 0.32
CA ILE A 253 0.42 18.20 0.51
C ILE A 253 1.58 19.16 0.36
N LEU A 254 1.58 20.00 -0.69
CA LEU A 254 2.64 20.97 -0.92
C LEU A 254 2.82 21.95 0.24
N SER A 255 1.75 22.35 0.92
CA SER A 255 1.86 23.22 2.11
C SER A 255 2.54 22.56 3.31
N MET A 256 2.74 21.24 3.31
CA MET A 256 3.41 20.51 4.39
C MET A 256 4.89 20.20 4.10
N VAL A 257 5.33 20.36 2.85
CA VAL A 257 6.69 20.05 2.42
C VAL A 257 7.69 20.89 3.22
N GLN A 258 8.71 20.24 3.78
CA GLN A 258 9.81 20.89 4.49
C GLN A 258 11.09 20.86 3.66
N GLU A 259 12.10 21.62 4.06
CA GLU A 259 13.42 21.66 3.40
C GLU A 259 14.08 20.27 3.36
N GLU A 260 13.88 19.45 4.39
CA GLU A 260 14.47 18.11 4.51
C GLU A 260 13.74 17.03 3.70
N TRP A 261 12.64 17.37 3.03
CA TRP A 261 11.93 16.43 2.18
C TRP A 261 12.71 16.17 0.89
N VAL A 262 12.74 14.91 0.46
CA VAL A 262 13.59 14.46 -0.64
C VAL A 262 12.82 13.74 -1.74
N ARG A 263 13.47 13.58 -2.90
CA ARG A 263 13.05 12.63 -3.93
C ARG A 263 13.69 11.27 -3.64
N PRO A 264 13.01 10.16 -3.95
CA PRO A 264 13.60 8.83 -3.76
C PRO A 264 14.77 8.61 -4.72
N SER A 265 15.83 7.96 -4.22
CA SER A 265 17.00 7.59 -5.02
C SER A 265 16.78 6.30 -5.84
N GLU A 266 15.88 5.44 -5.37
CA GLU A 266 15.58 4.11 -5.89
C GLU A 266 14.64 4.21 -7.10
N LYS A 267 15.18 4.70 -8.22
CA LYS A 267 14.43 5.01 -9.44
C LYS A 267 14.72 4.01 -10.58
N PRO A 268 13.73 3.22 -11.02
CA PRO A 268 13.86 2.39 -12.21
C PRO A 268 14.15 3.21 -13.46
N LYS A 269 14.93 2.65 -14.40
CA LYS A 269 15.29 3.33 -15.66
C LYS A 269 14.09 3.86 -16.44
N ASN A 270 13.00 3.11 -16.45
CA ASN A 270 11.78 3.43 -17.21
C ASN A 270 10.66 3.98 -16.34
N SER A 271 10.96 4.55 -15.16
CA SER A 271 9.95 4.99 -14.18
C SER A 271 8.89 5.94 -14.76
N ILE A 272 9.20 6.66 -15.83
CA ILE A 272 8.26 7.54 -16.54
C ILE A 272 7.03 6.80 -17.11
N ARG A 273 7.16 5.50 -17.39
CA ARG A 273 6.05 4.65 -17.85
C ARG A 273 4.99 4.44 -16.76
N VAL A 274 5.36 4.55 -15.49
CA VAL A 274 4.47 4.41 -14.34
C VAL A 274 3.83 5.75 -14.07
N GLU A 275 2.67 6.00 -14.67
CA GLU A 275 1.88 7.22 -14.46
C GLU A 275 2.72 8.52 -14.56
N LYS A 276 3.58 8.63 -15.59
CA LYS A 276 4.49 9.78 -15.79
C LYS A 276 5.50 9.98 -14.66
N GLY A 277 5.89 8.89 -13.99
CA GLY A 277 6.84 8.86 -12.88
C GLY A 277 6.22 9.30 -11.56
N CYS A 278 4.98 8.90 -11.26
CA CYS A 278 4.21 9.45 -10.15
C CYS A 278 4.86 9.31 -8.76
N TYR A 279 5.62 8.23 -8.53
CA TYR A 279 6.32 7.96 -7.26
C TYR A 279 7.70 8.61 -7.15
N TRP A 280 8.26 9.10 -8.26
CA TRP A 280 9.62 9.68 -8.33
C TRP A 280 9.56 11.12 -8.78
#